data_AF-A0A975AKT2-F1
#
_entry.id   AF-A0A975AKT2-F1
#
_cell.length_a   1.000
_cell.length_b   1.000
_cell.length_c   1.000
_cell.angle_alpha   90.00
_cell.angle_beta   90.00
_cell.angle_gamma   90.00
#
_symmetry.space_group_name_H-M   'P 1'
#
loop_
_entity.id
_entity.type
_entity.pdbx_description
1 polymer ?
#
loop_
_entity_poly.entity_id
_entity_poly.type
_entity_poly.pdbx_seq_one_letter_code
_entity_poly.pdbx_strand_id
1 'polypeptide(L)'
;MNKLICVLTLVFTSFDCLAGSSSLCEGVELRIEPDMQIPESSFVKEEADKAKAELLKLDHETNDLLTKFAIENRNRIIQGYELKERALSLKTEEAVNEYCTFLVNEAFYHD
;
A
#
# COMPACT_ATOMS: atom_id res chain seq x y z
N MET A 1 33.04 52.28 12.28
CA MET A 1 32.63 51.16 13.15
C MET A 1 31.85 50.17 12.31
N ASN A 2 32.31 48.93 12.27
CA ASN A 2 31.60 47.78 11.72
C ASN A 2 30.17 47.71 12.26
N LYS A 3 29.23 47.27 11.41
CA LYS A 3 28.62 45.94 11.54
C LYS A 3 27.74 45.65 10.31
N LEU A 4 28.15 44.61 9.56
CA LEU A 4 27.21 43.74 8.87
C LEU A 4 26.10 43.32 9.84
N ILE A 5 24.89 43.07 9.33
CA ILE A 5 24.26 41.74 9.40
C ILE A 5 23.06 41.71 8.46
N CYS A 6 22.98 40.56 7.78
CA CYS A 6 22.13 40.19 6.68
C CYS A 6 20.65 40.49 6.91
N VAL A 7 20.05 41.09 5.89
CA VAL A 7 18.62 40.96 5.60
C VAL A 7 18.35 39.47 5.37
N LEU A 8 17.80 38.80 6.38
CA LEU A 8 17.32 37.43 6.24
C LEU A 8 15.93 37.47 5.62
N THR A 9 15.88 37.71 4.31
CA THR A 9 14.67 37.52 3.51
C THR A 9 14.37 36.03 3.54
N LEU A 10 13.41 35.65 4.38
CA LEU A 10 12.99 34.28 4.60
C LEU A 10 12.13 33.86 3.40
N VAL A 11 12.81 33.50 2.32
CA VAL A 11 12.25 32.85 1.13
C VAL A 11 11.98 31.39 1.52
N PHE A 12 10.83 31.10 2.12
CA PHE A 12 10.27 29.75 2.09
C PHE A 12 9.54 29.57 0.75
N THR A 13 10.33 29.42 -0.31
CA THR A 13 9.81 28.84 -1.55
C THR A 13 9.92 27.33 -1.47
N SER A 14 8.85 26.69 -1.93
CA SER A 14 8.79 25.33 -2.46
C SER A 14 9.15 24.21 -1.48
N PHE A 15 8.16 23.84 -0.68
CA PHE A 15 7.94 22.42 -0.37
C PHE A 15 6.58 22.01 -0.93
N ASP A 16 6.42 22.15 -2.25
CA ASP A 16 5.50 21.28 -2.98
C ASP A 16 6.16 19.89 -2.99
N CYS A 17 6.07 19.18 -1.87
CA CYS A 17 6.22 17.73 -1.86
C CYS A 17 4.97 17.15 -2.53
N LEU A 18 4.83 17.40 -3.83
CA LEU A 18 3.95 16.64 -4.70
C LEU A 18 4.62 15.28 -4.92
N ALA A 19 4.68 14.47 -3.86
CA ALA A 19 4.66 13.02 -4.00
C ALA A 19 3.22 12.60 -4.37
N GLY A 20 2.67 13.23 -5.40
CA GLY A 20 1.38 12.91 -5.98
C GLY A 20 1.57 11.75 -6.95
N SER A 21 1.93 10.58 -6.42
CA SER A 21 1.45 9.35 -7.06
C SER A 21 -0.06 9.38 -6.85
N SER A 22 -0.81 10.01 -7.76
CA SER A 22 -2.27 9.88 -7.77
C SER A 22 -2.58 8.38 -7.65
N SER A 23 -3.23 7.99 -6.55
CA SER A 23 -3.64 6.59 -6.37
C SER A 23 -4.43 6.17 -7.61
N LEU A 24 -4.23 4.94 -8.07
CA LEU A 24 -5.02 4.39 -9.17
C LEU A 24 -6.53 4.43 -8.88
N CYS A 25 -6.89 4.56 -7.60
CA CYS A 25 -8.24 4.47 -7.06
C CYS A 25 -8.68 5.79 -6.43
N GLU A 26 -8.26 6.93 -7.00
CA GLU A 26 -8.65 8.25 -6.52
C GLU A 26 -10.18 8.40 -6.44
N GLY A 27 -10.68 8.86 -5.28
CA GLY A 27 -12.11 9.04 -5.05
C GLY A 27 -12.89 7.77 -4.68
N VAL A 28 -12.21 6.62 -4.52
CA VAL A 28 -12.84 5.39 -4.08
C VAL A 28 -13.04 5.40 -2.56
N GLU A 29 -14.29 5.19 -2.11
CA GLU A 29 -14.64 5.08 -0.70
C GLU A 29 -14.31 3.66 -0.18
N LEU A 30 -13.40 3.58 0.78
CA LEU A 30 -13.03 2.33 1.43
C LEU A 30 -14.14 1.89 2.40
N ARG A 31 -14.51 0.61 2.36
CA ARG A 31 -15.57 0.02 3.21
C ARG A 31 -15.03 -0.72 4.43
N ILE A 32 -13.72 -0.94 4.47
CA ILE A 32 -13.02 -1.62 5.56
C ILE A 32 -12.77 -0.60 6.66
N GLU A 33 -12.91 -1.01 7.93
CA GLU A 33 -12.58 -0.15 9.08
C GLU A 33 -11.11 0.32 9.02
N PRO A 34 -10.82 1.61 9.26
CA PRO A 34 -9.48 2.17 9.01
C PRO A 34 -8.31 1.46 9.70
N ASP A 35 -8.53 0.85 10.85
CA ASP A 35 -7.52 0.11 11.63
C ASP A 35 -7.24 -1.29 11.07
N MET A 36 -8.18 -1.85 10.30
CA MET A 36 -8.06 -3.15 9.66
C MET A 36 -7.47 -3.06 8.25
N GLN A 37 -7.43 -1.87 7.65
CA GLN A 37 -6.96 -1.67 6.28
C GLN A 37 -5.47 -2.00 6.10
N ILE A 38 -5.16 -2.73 5.04
CA ILE A 38 -3.80 -2.87 4.53
C ILE A 38 -3.51 -1.62 3.69
N PRO A 39 -2.52 -0.80 4.05
CA PRO A 39 -2.26 0.43 3.31
C PRO A 39 -1.73 0.13 1.91
N GLU A 40 -2.07 0.97 0.93
CA GLU A 40 -1.59 0.80 -0.46
C GLU A 40 -0.06 0.75 -0.60
N SER A 41 0.66 1.31 0.38
CA SER A 41 2.12 1.25 0.48
C SER A 41 2.66 -0.16 0.75
N SER A 42 1.84 -1.07 1.25
CA SER A 42 2.20 -2.49 1.45
C SER A 42 2.14 -3.30 0.15
N PHE A 43 1.49 -2.79 -0.89
CA PHE A 43 1.43 -3.45 -2.20
C PHE A 43 2.63 -3.03 -3.07
N VAL A 44 3.82 -3.37 -2.59
CA VAL A 44 5.10 -3.16 -3.28
C VAL A 44 5.87 -4.47 -3.34
N LYS A 45 6.80 -4.57 -4.31
CA LYS A 45 7.53 -5.81 -4.59
C LYS A 45 8.23 -6.39 -3.36
N GLU A 46 8.88 -5.53 -2.57
CA GLU A 46 9.62 -5.96 -1.38
C GLU A 46 8.71 -6.67 -0.36
N GLU A 47 7.55 -6.09 -0.06
CA GLU A 47 6.59 -6.68 0.88
C GLU A 47 5.93 -7.95 0.31
N ALA A 48 5.67 -8.00 -1.00
CA ALA A 48 5.17 -9.20 -1.65
C ALA A 48 6.20 -10.36 -1.62
N ASP A 49 7.47 -10.06 -1.89
CA ASP A 49 8.56 -11.06 -1.84
C ASP A 49 8.78 -11.56 -0.40
N LYS A 50 8.73 -10.65 0.58
CA LYS A 50 8.77 -11.00 2.01
C LYS A 50 7.58 -11.87 2.41
N ALA A 51 6.36 -11.52 2.01
CA ALA A 51 5.15 -12.29 2.28
C ALA A 51 5.24 -13.71 1.69
N LYS A 52 5.75 -13.85 0.45
CA LYS A 52 6.02 -15.15 -0.19
C LYS A 52 7.01 -15.97 0.63
N ALA A 53 8.11 -15.37 1.07
CA ALA A 53 9.13 -16.04 1.88
C ALA A 53 8.60 -16.48 3.26
N GLU A 54 7.70 -15.71 3.87
CA GLU A 54 7.06 -16.05 5.14
C GLU A 54 6.04 -17.18 4.98
N LEU A 55 5.23 -17.18 3.91
CA LEU A 55 4.28 -18.27 3.61
C LEU A 55 4.95 -19.64 3.48
N LEU A 56 6.16 -19.69 2.92
CA LEU A 56 6.93 -20.95 2.81
C LEU A 56 7.31 -21.56 4.16
N LYS A 57 7.24 -20.79 5.25
CA LYS A 57 7.61 -21.24 6.60
C LYS A 57 6.39 -21.66 7.43
N LEU A 58 5.18 -21.36 6.97
CA LEU A 58 3.95 -21.66 7.70
C LEU A 58 3.46 -23.07 7.39
N ASP A 59 2.86 -23.72 8.38
CA ASP A 59 2.15 -24.99 8.19
C ASP A 59 0.77 -24.72 7.58
N HIS A 60 0.57 -25.13 6.33
CA HIS A 60 -0.67 -24.87 5.58
C HIS A 60 -1.81 -25.81 5.98
N GLU A 61 -1.50 -26.94 6.64
CA GLU A 61 -2.49 -27.93 7.11
C GLU A 61 -2.86 -27.71 8.58
N THR A 62 -2.39 -26.61 9.16
CA THR A 62 -2.64 -26.26 10.56
C THR A 62 -4.12 -25.99 10.85
N ASN A 63 -4.55 -26.35 12.05
CA ASN A 63 -5.83 -25.92 12.61
C ASN A 63 -5.71 -24.68 13.51
N ASP A 64 -4.49 -24.16 13.70
CA ASP A 64 -4.25 -22.96 14.48
C ASP A 64 -4.80 -21.71 13.75
N LEU A 65 -5.69 -20.98 14.42
CA LEU A 65 -6.37 -19.83 13.84
C LEU A 65 -5.40 -18.69 13.50
N LEU A 66 -4.41 -18.45 14.38
CA LEU A 66 -3.43 -17.38 14.17
C LEU A 66 -2.57 -17.66 12.94
N THR A 67 -2.19 -18.92 12.73
CA THR A 67 -1.45 -19.32 11.53
C THR A 67 -2.32 -19.17 10.28
N LYS A 68 -3.62 -19.47 10.33
CA LYS A 68 -4.54 -19.22 9.21
C LYS A 68 -4.66 -17.73 8.88
N PHE A 69 -4.81 -16.87 9.90
CA PHE A 69 -4.80 -15.42 9.71
C PHE A 69 -3.49 -14.92 9.11
N ALA A 70 -2.36 -15.43 9.58
CA ALA A 70 -1.06 -15.10 9.00
C ALA A 70 -1.01 -15.48 7.51
N ILE A 71 -1.45 -16.69 7.14
CA ILE A 71 -1.52 -17.14 5.74
C ILE A 71 -2.38 -16.19 4.90
N GLU A 72 -3.61 -15.91 5.34
CA GLU A 72 -4.54 -15.04 4.62
C GLU A 72 -4.00 -13.60 4.46
N ASN A 73 -3.43 -13.04 5.53
CA ASN A 73 -2.85 -11.71 5.51
C ASN A 73 -1.67 -11.62 4.53
N ARG A 74 -0.81 -12.65 4.46
CA ARG A 74 0.29 -12.69 3.47
C ARG A 74 -0.21 -12.85 2.05
N ASN A 75 -1.21 -13.69 1.83
CA ASN A 75 -1.82 -13.86 0.51
C ASN A 75 -2.42 -12.54 -0.01
N ARG A 76 -3.07 -11.75 0.85
CA ARG A 76 -3.60 -10.43 0.47
C ARG A 76 -2.53 -9.43 0.06
N ILE A 77 -1.39 -9.39 0.76
CA ILE A 77 -0.26 -8.53 0.37
C ILE A 77 0.22 -8.90 -1.03
N ILE A 78 0.35 -10.20 -1.31
CA ILE A 78 0.78 -10.71 -2.62
C ILE A 78 -0.25 -10.37 -3.70
N GLN A 79 -1.53 -10.68 -3.46
CA GLN A 79 -2.62 -10.40 -4.39
C GLN A 79 -2.74 -8.91 -4.71
N GLY A 80 -2.70 -8.05 -3.69
CA GLY A 80 -2.78 -6.60 -3.88
C GLY A 80 -1.60 -6.06 -4.70
N TYR A 81 -0.38 -6.55 -4.46
CA TYR A 81 0.77 -6.20 -5.30
C TYR A 81 0.60 -6.67 -6.75
N GLU A 82 0.18 -7.91 -6.97
CA GLU A 82 0.00 -8.46 -8.33
C GLU A 82 -1.10 -7.74 -9.12
N LEU A 83 -2.19 -7.35 -8.46
CA LEU A 83 -3.24 -6.52 -9.04
C LEU A 83 -2.75 -5.11 -9.35
N LYS A 84 -2.00 -4.48 -8.44
CA LYS A 84 -1.44 -3.14 -8.65
C LYS A 84 -0.46 -3.11 -9.83
N GLU A 85 0.47 -4.06 -9.89
CA GLU A 85 1.42 -4.17 -11.00
C GLU A 85 0.71 -4.42 -12.33
N ARG A 86 -0.33 -5.26 -12.34
CA ARG A 86 -1.17 -5.50 -13.52
C ARG A 86 -1.87 -4.23 -13.97
N ALA A 87 -2.48 -3.49 -13.05
CA ALA A 87 -3.15 -2.23 -13.35
C ALA A 87 -2.17 -1.18 -13.92
N LEU A 88 -0.98 -1.06 -13.33
CA LEU A 88 0.08 -0.16 -13.80
C LEU A 88 0.64 -0.54 -15.18
N SER A 89 0.74 -1.84 -15.45
CA SER A 89 1.30 -2.38 -16.70
C SER A 89 0.29 -2.30 -17.85
N LEU A 90 -0.93 -2.79 -17.65
CA LEU A 90 -1.96 -2.85 -18.69
C LEU A 90 -2.64 -1.51 -18.93
N LYS A 91 -2.82 -0.71 -17.89
CA LYS A 91 -3.51 0.59 -17.92
C LYS A 91 -4.92 0.52 -18.55
N THR A 92 -5.57 -0.63 -18.43
CA THR A 92 -6.96 -0.82 -18.83
C THR A 92 -7.88 -0.47 -17.67
N GLU A 93 -9.07 0.03 -17.99
CA GLU A 93 -10.11 0.31 -17.00
C GLU A 93 -10.46 -0.93 -16.17
N GLU A 94 -10.52 -2.10 -16.82
CA GLU A 94 -10.75 -3.38 -16.16
C GLU A 94 -9.69 -3.70 -15.10
N ALA A 95 -8.40 -3.61 -15.43
CA ALA A 95 -7.33 -3.92 -14.49
C ALA A 95 -7.27 -2.94 -13.32
N VAL A 96 -7.55 -1.65 -13.57
CA VAL A 96 -7.67 -0.64 -12.51
C VAL A 96 -8.87 -0.95 -11.61
N ASN A 97 -10.03 -1.26 -12.19
CA ASN A 97 -11.23 -1.61 -11.43
C ASN A 97 -11.05 -2.88 -10.58
N GLU A 98 -10.35 -3.90 -11.09
CA GLU A 98 -9.98 -5.09 -10.29
C GLU A 98 -9.17 -4.70 -9.05
N TYR A 99 -8.12 -3.90 -9.22
CA TYR A 99 -7.28 -3.44 -8.10
C TYR A 99 -8.08 -2.58 -7.10
N CYS A 100 -8.86 -1.62 -7.58
CA CYS A 100 -9.65 -0.76 -6.70
C CYS A 100 -10.76 -1.52 -5.96
N THR A 101 -11.38 -2.52 -6.62
CA THR A 101 -12.37 -3.39 -5.97
C THR A 101 -11.73 -4.19 -4.84
N PHE A 102 -10.52 -4.70 -5.06
CA PHE A 102 -9.75 -5.38 -4.01
C PHE A 102 -9.44 -4.44 -2.83
N LEU A 103 -9.00 -3.19 -3.09
CA LEU A 103 -8.73 -2.22 -2.02
C LEU A 103 -9.96 -1.96 -1.14
N VAL A 104 -11.15 -1.88 -1.73
CA VAL A 104 -12.39 -1.56 -1.02
C VAL A 104 -12.89 -2.72 -0.17
N ASN A 105 -12.76 -3.95 -0.66
CA ASN A 105 -13.49 -5.10 -0.09
C ASN A 105 -12.59 -6.16 0.55
N GLU A 106 -11.32 -6.23 0.16
CA GLU A 106 -10.45 -7.37 0.47
C GLU A 106 -9.11 -6.98 1.11
N ALA A 107 -8.67 -5.73 0.99
CA ALA A 107 -7.40 -5.24 1.53
C ALA A 107 -7.44 -4.99 3.05
N PHE A 108 -7.70 -6.04 3.84
CA PHE A 108 -7.74 -5.98 5.30
C PHE A 108 -6.92 -7.08 5.99
N TYR A 109 -6.39 -6.76 7.16
CA TYR A 109 -5.78 -7.73 8.07
C TYR A 109 -6.87 -8.47 8.86
N HIS A 110 -6.69 -9.78 9.03
CA HIS A 110 -7.33 -10.52 10.12
C HIS A 110 -6.51 -10.36 11.39
N ASP A 111 -7.18 -10.15 12.51
CA ASP A 111 -6.64 -9.95 13.85
C ASP A 111 -7.03 -11.05 14.85
#